data_AF-A0A7W4AEE2-F1
#
_entry.id   AF-A0A7W4AEE2-F1
#
_cell.length_a   1.000
_cell.length_b   1.000
_cell.length_c   1.000
_cell.angle_alpha   90.00
_cell.angle_beta   90.00
_cell.angle_gamma   90.00
#
_symmetry.space_group_name_H-M   'P 1'
#
loop_
_entity.id
_entity.type
_entity.pdbx_description
1 polymer ?
#
loop_
_entity_poly.entity_id
_entity_poly.type
_entity_poly.pdbx_seq_one_letter_code
_entity_poly.pdbx_strand_id
1 'polypeptide(L)'
;MNKAERLLAILASSVKAGGGIHTSAELAFMMAEKPTPAFTKFLTDNVNKGLLRRVCNGIFESTLTPPDPTTAIYKIVKKLRGDVLNYISLESQLSYTGDISQILMDRLTVITKGRSGTFSTPYGVIELTHTKKPIDKFAKNLYFDKSIKMYRANPLQAIADLKACNRNVHMLEN
;
A
#
# COMPACT_ATOMS: atom_id res chain seq x y z
N MET A 1 -13.10 28.54 10.55
CA MET A 1 -12.17 27.51 10.02
C MET A 1 -12.27 27.52 8.50
N ASN A 2 -11.17 27.84 7.80
CA ASN A 2 -11.13 27.80 6.34
C ASN A 2 -11.08 26.34 5.82
N LYS A 3 -11.23 26.14 4.51
CA LYS A 3 -11.33 24.80 3.91
C LYS A 3 -10.07 23.93 4.14
N ALA A 4 -8.88 24.54 4.19
CA ALA A 4 -7.62 23.83 4.44
C ALA A 4 -7.48 23.43 5.92
N GLU A 5 -7.85 24.32 6.85
CA GLU A 5 -7.90 24.00 8.28
C GLU A 5 -8.89 22.86 8.55
N ARG A 6 -10.05 22.86 7.88
CA ARG A 6 -11.04 21.77 7.97
C ARG A 6 -10.46 20.43 7.51
N LEU A 7 -9.75 20.43 6.39
CA LEU A 7 -9.06 19.26 5.86
C LEU A 7 -8.05 18.71 6.87
N LEU A 8 -7.21 19.57 7.47
CA LEU A 8 -6.22 19.16 8.46
C LEU A 8 -6.86 18.61 9.74
N ALA A 9 -7.92 19.24 10.23
CA ALA A 9 -8.66 18.76 11.40
C ALA A 9 -9.28 17.37 11.17
N ILE A 10 -9.85 17.14 9.98
CA ILE A 10 -10.38 15.83 9.58
C ILE A 10 -9.27 14.79 9.50
N LEU A 11 -8.14 15.13 8.88
CA LEU A 11 -6.99 14.22 8.78
C LEU A 11 -6.46 13.83 10.16
N ALA A 12 -6.24 14.80 11.04
CA ALA A 12 -5.80 14.55 12.42
C ALA A 12 -6.78 13.65 13.18
N SER A 13 -8.08 13.87 13.01
CA SER A 13 -9.12 13.03 13.62
C SER A 13 -9.12 11.60 13.06
N SER A 14 -8.86 11.45 11.75
CA SER A 14 -8.85 10.15 11.06
C SER A 14 -7.72 9.22 11.52
N VAL A 15 -6.62 9.77 12.05
CA VAL A 15 -5.49 8.97 12.57
C VAL A 15 -5.96 8.01 13.67
N LYS A 16 -6.83 8.49 14.58
CA LYS A 16 -7.40 7.69 15.68
C LYS A 16 -8.26 6.52 15.19
N ALA A 17 -8.84 6.65 14.00
CA ALA A 17 -9.63 5.59 13.36
C ALA A 17 -8.77 4.62 12.50
N GLY A 18 -7.44 4.66 12.65
CA GLY A 18 -6.51 3.83 11.88
C GLY A 18 -6.20 4.38 10.48
N GLY A 19 -6.54 5.64 10.20
CA GLY A 19 -6.26 6.35 8.96
C GLY A 19 -4.80 6.77 8.79
N GLY A 20 -4.59 7.81 7.99
CA GLY A 20 -3.28 8.45 7.73
C GLY A 20 -2.85 8.41 6.27
N ILE A 21 -3.37 7.48 5.48
CA ILE A 21 -3.25 7.45 4.01
C ILE A 21 -4.66 7.43 3.43
N HIS A 22 -4.98 8.37 2.54
CA HIS A 22 -6.33 8.56 2.02
C HIS A 22 -6.33 8.83 0.52
N THR A 23 -7.32 8.29 -0.17
CA THR A 23 -7.57 8.65 -1.58
C THR A 23 -8.23 10.03 -1.69
N SER A 24 -8.16 10.64 -2.88
CA SER A 24 -8.92 11.86 -3.18
C SER A 24 -10.42 11.70 -2.89
N ALA A 25 -11.00 10.55 -3.23
CA ALA A 25 -12.41 10.25 -3.00
C ALA A 25 -12.76 10.16 -1.51
N GLU A 26 -11.91 9.52 -0.71
CA GLU A 26 -12.08 9.45 0.75
C GLU A 26 -11.98 10.83 1.40
N LEU A 27 -11.04 11.66 0.96
CA LEU A 27 -10.92 13.03 1.45
C LEU A 27 -12.15 13.87 1.09
N ALA A 28 -12.66 13.73 -0.13
CA ALA A 28 -13.90 14.39 -0.54
C ALA A 28 -15.06 13.95 0.35
N PHE A 29 -15.22 12.64 0.55
CA PHE A 29 -16.27 12.07 1.41
C PHE A 29 -16.17 12.58 2.86
N MET A 30 -14.99 12.51 3.48
CA MET A 30 -14.80 12.97 4.86
C MET A 30 -15.03 14.49 5.01
N MET A 31 -14.78 15.27 3.96
CA MET A 31 -15.04 16.71 3.93
C MET A 31 -16.49 17.06 3.57
N ALA A 32 -17.37 16.07 3.34
CA ALA A 32 -18.72 16.23 2.79
C ALA A 32 -18.74 17.01 1.46
N GLU A 33 -17.80 16.68 0.58
CA GLU A 33 -17.57 17.30 -0.73
C GLU A 33 -17.67 16.26 -1.85
N LYS A 34 -17.85 16.72 -3.09
CA LYS A 34 -17.82 15.84 -4.27
C LYS A 34 -16.39 15.73 -4.82
N PRO A 35 -15.95 14.54 -5.28
CA PRO A 35 -14.62 14.35 -5.88
C PRO A 35 -14.57 14.93 -7.30
N THR A 36 -14.54 16.26 -7.40
CA THR A 36 -14.53 17.01 -8.66
C THR A 36 -13.11 17.42 -9.08
N PRO A 37 -12.90 17.89 -10.33
CA PRO A 37 -11.64 18.50 -10.73
C PRO A 37 -11.23 19.69 -9.84
N ALA A 38 -12.20 20.49 -9.39
CA ALA A 38 -11.95 21.60 -8.46
C ALA A 38 -11.46 21.08 -7.09
N PHE A 39 -12.01 19.98 -6.59
CA PHE A 39 -11.52 19.34 -5.36
C PHE A 39 -10.10 18.77 -5.53
N THR A 40 -9.83 18.15 -6.68
CA THR A 40 -8.47 17.66 -7.01
C THR A 40 -7.45 18.80 -7.10
N LYS A 41 -7.84 19.95 -7.66
CA LYS A 41 -7.03 21.16 -7.66
C LYS A 41 -6.79 21.65 -6.23
N PHE A 42 -7.83 21.73 -5.40
CA PHE A 42 -7.70 22.08 -3.99
C PHE A 42 -6.71 21.17 -3.24
N LEU A 43 -6.72 19.85 -3.45
CA LEU A 43 -5.72 18.95 -2.86
C LEU A 43 -4.31 19.25 -3.37
N THR A 44 -4.15 19.49 -4.67
CA THR A 44 -2.86 19.85 -5.28
C THR A 44 -2.32 21.16 -4.71
N ASP A 45 -3.17 22.18 -4.53
CA ASP A 45 -2.77 23.45 -3.93
C ASP A 45 -2.29 23.25 -2.48
N ASN A 46 -2.92 22.36 -1.71
CA ASN A 46 -2.47 22.03 -0.35
C ASN A 46 -1.18 21.20 -0.33
N VAL A 47 -0.90 20.41 -1.38
CA VAL A 47 0.42 19.78 -1.57
C VAL A 47 1.49 20.83 -1.84
N ASN A 48 1.22 21.80 -2.73
CA ASN A 48 2.17 22.88 -3.04
C ASN A 48 2.45 23.77 -1.83
N LYS A 49 1.49 23.91 -0.91
CA LYS A 49 1.64 24.61 0.38
C LYS A 49 2.34 23.77 1.45
N GLY A 50 2.68 22.52 1.17
CA GLY A 50 3.33 21.62 2.13
C GLY A 50 2.42 21.10 3.24
N LEU A 51 1.10 21.27 3.15
CA LEU A 51 0.12 20.78 4.15
C LEU A 51 -0.25 19.31 3.91
N LEU A 52 -0.17 18.87 2.66
CA LEU A 52 -0.34 17.48 2.26
C LEU A 52 0.92 16.99 1.56
N ARG A 53 1.14 15.67 1.63
CA ARG A 53 2.07 14.97 0.74
C ARG A 53 1.28 14.03 -0.16
N ARG A 54 1.54 14.10 -1.47
CA ARG A 54 1.05 13.09 -2.42
C ARG A 54 2.01 11.89 -2.34
N VAL A 55 1.57 10.79 -1.75
CA VAL A 55 2.38 9.57 -1.57
C VAL A 55 2.36 8.68 -2.80
N CYS A 56 1.28 8.76 -3.59
CA CYS A 56 1.13 8.11 -4.88
C CYS A 56 0.01 8.82 -5.66
N ASN A 57 -0.22 8.47 -6.93
CA ASN A 57 -1.23 9.14 -7.73
C ASN A 57 -2.63 9.03 -7.10
N GLY A 58 -3.24 10.17 -6.78
CA GLY A 58 -4.56 10.25 -6.15
C GLY A 58 -4.61 9.82 -4.68
N ILE A 59 -3.45 9.60 -4.03
CA ILE A 59 -3.32 9.16 -2.65
C ILE A 59 -2.47 10.17 -1.88
N PHE A 60 -2.97 10.58 -0.71
CA PHE A 60 -2.44 11.69 0.07
C PHE A 60 -2.35 11.34 1.55
N GLU A 61 -1.52 12.10 2.24
CA GLU A 61 -1.41 12.12 3.69
C GLU A 61 -1.20 13.55 4.21
N SER A 62 -1.37 13.73 5.51
CA SER A 62 -1.00 14.97 6.20
C SER A 62 0.51 15.00 6.45
N THR A 63 1.15 16.14 6.21
CA THR A 63 2.54 16.37 6.64
C THR A 63 2.65 16.67 8.13
N LEU A 64 1.57 17.16 8.76
CA LEU A 64 1.51 17.47 10.19
C LEU A 64 1.20 16.25 11.05
N THR A 65 0.38 15.34 10.53
CA THR A 65 -0.02 14.10 11.21
C THR A 65 0.20 12.90 10.30
N PRO A 66 1.46 12.61 9.93
CA PRO A 66 1.76 11.50 9.04
C PRO A 66 1.38 10.15 9.68
N PRO A 67 1.09 9.12 8.87
CA PRO A 67 0.90 7.78 9.39
C PRO A 67 2.21 7.25 9.99
N ASP A 68 2.08 6.23 10.85
CA ASP A 68 3.20 5.41 11.29
C ASP A 68 4.00 4.90 10.07
N PRO A 69 5.29 5.28 9.93
CA PRO A 69 6.13 4.91 8.80
C PRO A 69 6.25 3.40 8.60
N THR A 70 6.20 2.61 9.68
CA THR A 70 6.33 1.15 9.63
C THR A 70 5.14 0.48 8.96
N THR A 71 3.96 1.14 8.96
CA THR A 71 2.73 0.59 8.39
C THR A 71 2.24 1.33 7.13
N ALA A 72 2.80 2.50 6.84
CA ALA A 72 2.34 3.40 5.79
C ALA A 72 2.35 2.75 4.39
N ILE A 73 3.42 2.03 4.04
CA ILE A 73 3.54 1.37 2.73
C ILE A 73 2.40 0.36 2.51
N TYR A 74 2.02 -0.42 3.53
CA TYR A 74 0.90 -1.38 3.44
C TYR A 74 -0.46 -0.68 3.34
N LYS A 75 -0.62 0.48 4.01
CA LYS A 75 -1.81 1.33 3.85
C LYS A 75 -1.93 1.83 2.41
N ILE A 76 -0.82 2.22 1.78
CA ILE A 76 -0.80 2.66 0.37
C ILE A 76 -1.20 1.53 -0.57
N VAL A 77 -0.68 0.30 -0.39
CA VAL A 77 -1.08 -0.87 -1.20
C VAL A 77 -2.61 -1.05 -1.17
N LYS A 78 -3.21 -0.98 0.02
CA LYS A 78 -4.67 -1.11 0.19
C LYS A 78 -5.47 0.01 -0.47
N LYS A 79 -4.88 1.19 -0.71
CA LYS A 79 -5.53 2.25 -1.49
C LYS A 79 -5.32 2.08 -2.99
N LEU A 80 -4.17 1.58 -3.42
CA LEU A 80 -3.86 1.35 -4.84
C LEU A 80 -4.67 0.22 -5.47
N ARG A 81 -5.00 -0.82 -4.68
CA ARG A 81 -5.68 -2.04 -5.14
C ARG A 81 -6.71 -2.56 -4.15
N GLY A 82 -7.39 -1.68 -3.42
CA GLY A 82 -8.36 -2.08 -2.37
C GLY A 82 -9.58 -2.86 -2.88
N ASP A 83 -9.81 -2.85 -4.20
CA ASP A 83 -10.92 -3.49 -4.91
C ASP A 83 -10.66 -4.95 -5.31
N VAL A 84 -9.42 -5.43 -5.15
CA VAL A 84 -9.01 -6.77 -5.55
C VAL A 84 -8.21 -7.46 -4.44
N LEU A 85 -8.08 -8.79 -4.52
CA LEU A 85 -7.23 -9.54 -3.61
C LEU A 85 -5.75 -9.18 -3.86
N ASN A 86 -5.04 -8.84 -2.78
CA ASN A 86 -3.60 -8.62 -2.76
C ASN A 86 -2.98 -9.31 -1.55
N TYR A 87 -1.79 -9.86 -1.70
CA TYR A 87 -1.03 -10.46 -0.61
C TYR A 87 0.47 -10.27 -0.80
N ILE A 88 1.19 -10.09 0.31
CA ILE A 88 2.66 -10.00 0.30
C ILE A 88 3.22 -11.39 0.00
N SER A 89 4.15 -11.47 -0.94
CA SER A 89 4.73 -12.73 -1.40
C SER A 89 6.16 -12.47 -1.87
N LEU A 90 6.72 -13.39 -2.67
CA LEU A 90 8.02 -13.25 -3.31
C LEU A 90 9.13 -12.93 -2.30
N GLU A 91 10.11 -12.11 -2.70
CA GLU A 91 11.29 -11.76 -1.90
C GLU A 91 10.92 -11.09 -0.58
N SER A 92 9.91 -10.21 -0.55
CA SER A 92 9.54 -9.49 0.68
C SER A 92 8.95 -10.42 1.74
N GLN A 93 8.22 -11.46 1.32
CA GLN A 93 7.73 -12.46 2.26
C GLN A 93 8.84 -13.40 2.72
N LEU A 94 9.71 -13.85 1.81
CA LEU A 94 10.79 -14.78 2.14
C LEU A 94 11.85 -14.13 3.03
N SER A 95 12.13 -12.84 2.83
CA SER A 95 12.99 -12.08 3.75
C SER A 95 12.33 -11.94 5.12
N TYR A 96 11.01 -11.74 5.18
CA TYR A 96 10.27 -11.66 6.44
C TYR A 96 10.28 -12.98 7.23
N THR A 97 10.26 -14.13 6.57
CA THR A 97 10.30 -15.46 7.20
C THR A 97 11.70 -16.01 7.40
N GLY A 98 12.74 -15.32 6.92
CA GLY A 98 14.13 -15.74 7.04
C GLY A 98 14.55 -16.82 6.04
N ASP A 99 13.76 -17.07 4.99
CA ASP A 99 14.12 -18.01 3.92
C ASP A 99 15.17 -17.45 2.94
N ILE A 100 15.47 -16.14 3.03
CA ILE A 100 16.56 -15.46 2.30
C ILE A 100 17.25 -14.45 3.22
N SER A 101 18.59 -14.39 3.19
CA SER A 101 19.38 -13.32 3.84
C SER A 101 19.33 -11.98 3.11
N GLN A 102 18.95 -11.97 1.82
CA GLN A 102 18.92 -10.76 1.01
C GLN A 102 17.70 -9.91 1.35
N ILE A 103 17.94 -8.75 1.97
CA ILE A 103 16.89 -7.75 2.19
C ILE A 103 16.74 -6.93 0.90
N LEU A 104 15.54 -6.95 0.33
CA LEU A 104 15.16 -5.95 -0.66
C LEU A 104 15.03 -4.59 0.03
N MET A 105 16.10 -3.79 0.01
CA MET A 105 16.05 -2.43 0.54
C MET A 105 14.95 -1.63 -0.17
N ASP A 106 14.11 -0.99 0.62
CA ASP A 106 13.03 -0.10 0.18
C ASP A 106 12.08 -0.68 -0.86
N ARG A 107 11.82 -2.00 -0.85
CA ARG A 107 10.88 -2.62 -1.79
C ARG A 107 9.94 -3.63 -1.14
N LEU A 108 8.65 -3.40 -1.36
CA LEU A 108 7.57 -4.31 -0.99
C LEU A 108 7.01 -5.00 -2.24
N THR A 109 7.15 -6.31 -2.30
CA THR A 109 6.65 -7.18 -3.37
C THR A 109 5.30 -7.77 -2.97
N VAL A 110 4.33 -7.63 -3.88
CA VAL A 110 2.93 -7.99 -3.63
C VAL A 110 2.37 -8.69 -4.87
N ILE A 111 1.72 -9.82 -4.67
CA ILE A 111 0.91 -10.45 -5.70
C ILE A 111 -0.51 -9.86 -5.66
N THR A 112 -1.05 -9.55 -6.84
CA THR A 112 -2.37 -8.95 -6.99
C THR A 112 -3.24 -9.69 -8.02
N LYS A 113 -4.56 -9.71 -7.80
CA LYS A 113 -5.54 -10.08 -8.85
C LYS A 113 -5.85 -8.91 -9.79
N GLY A 114 -5.42 -7.69 -9.47
CA GLY A 114 -5.54 -6.51 -10.33
C GLY A 114 -4.37 -6.35 -11.29
N ARG A 115 -4.21 -5.15 -11.87
CA ARG A 115 -3.10 -4.85 -12.79
C ARG A 115 -1.76 -4.73 -12.06
N SER A 116 -0.72 -5.28 -12.67
CA SER A 116 0.68 -5.06 -12.26
C SER A 116 1.03 -3.56 -12.27
N GLY A 117 2.05 -3.19 -11.52
CA GLY A 117 2.59 -1.83 -11.53
C GLY A 117 3.61 -1.60 -10.43
N THR A 118 4.51 -0.64 -10.67
CA THR A 118 5.53 -0.23 -9.72
C THR A 118 5.29 1.20 -9.31
N PHE A 119 5.26 1.45 -8.00
CA PHE A 119 4.91 2.74 -7.42
C PHE A 119 6.01 3.18 -6.47
N SER A 120 6.75 4.23 -6.83
CA SER A 120 7.67 4.88 -5.90
C SER A 120 6.86 5.71 -4.91
N THR A 121 7.14 5.54 -3.63
CA THR A 121 6.48 6.28 -2.54
C THR A 121 7.54 6.77 -1.56
N PRO A 122 7.22 7.76 -0.70
CA PRO A 122 8.13 8.19 0.37
C PRO A 122 8.45 7.10 1.41
N TYR A 123 7.77 5.95 1.37
CA TYR A 123 7.94 4.82 2.28
C TYR A 123 8.60 3.60 1.62
N GLY A 124 9.17 3.79 0.42
CA GLY A 124 9.72 2.73 -0.41
C GLY A 124 8.89 2.45 -1.67
N VAL A 125 9.36 1.49 -2.45
CA VAL A 125 8.79 1.06 -3.72
C VAL A 125 7.79 -0.07 -3.49
N ILE A 126 6.57 0.11 -3.98
CA ILE A 126 5.58 -0.96 -4.05
C ILE A 126 5.65 -1.59 -5.43
N GLU A 127 5.86 -2.90 -5.49
CA GLU A 127 5.86 -3.67 -6.72
C GLU A 127 4.70 -4.66 -6.70
N LEU A 128 3.71 -4.40 -7.56
CA LEU A 128 2.55 -5.25 -7.74
C LEU A 128 2.75 -6.15 -8.95
N THR A 129 2.69 -7.46 -8.75
CA THR A 129 2.75 -8.45 -9.82
C THR A 129 1.41 -9.18 -9.95
N HIS A 130 0.78 -9.06 -11.12
CA HIS A 130 -0.47 -9.73 -11.43
C HIS A 130 -0.29 -11.26 -11.46
N THR A 131 -1.19 -11.98 -10.80
CA THR A 131 -1.29 -13.44 -10.93
C THR A 131 -2.54 -13.85 -11.72
N LYS A 132 -2.32 -14.66 -12.76
CA LYS A 132 -3.41 -15.34 -13.48
C LYS A 132 -3.91 -16.59 -12.74
N LYS A 133 -3.18 -17.07 -11.72
CA LYS A 133 -3.60 -18.24 -10.93
C LYS A 133 -5.00 -18.00 -10.34
N PRO A 134 -5.90 -19.00 -10.37
CA PRO A 134 -7.19 -18.90 -9.72
C PRO A 134 -7.01 -18.99 -8.19
N ILE A 135 -7.93 -18.36 -7.45
CA ILE A 135 -7.77 -18.09 -6.00
C ILE A 135 -7.67 -19.39 -5.19
N ASP A 136 -8.41 -20.42 -5.57
CA ASP A 136 -8.41 -21.76 -4.95
C ASP A 136 -7.02 -22.41 -4.92
N LYS A 137 -6.12 -22.05 -5.85
CA LYS A 137 -4.78 -22.64 -5.93
C LYS A 137 -3.81 -22.11 -4.87
N PHE A 138 -4.06 -20.93 -4.31
CA PHE A 138 -3.15 -20.30 -3.36
C PHE A 138 -3.80 -19.84 -2.06
N ALA A 139 -5.13 -19.70 -2.00
CA ALA A 139 -5.83 -19.18 -0.83
C ALA A 139 -5.52 -19.94 0.47
N LYS A 140 -5.41 -21.27 0.40
CA LYS A 140 -5.06 -22.13 1.55
C LYS A 140 -3.66 -21.86 2.12
N ASN A 141 -2.80 -21.21 1.36
CA ASN A 141 -1.44 -20.88 1.73
C ASN A 141 -1.28 -19.40 2.12
N LEU A 142 -2.39 -18.66 2.25
CA LEU A 142 -2.38 -17.28 2.73
C LEU A 142 -2.79 -17.23 4.19
N TYR A 143 -2.17 -16.32 4.94
CA TYR A 143 -2.58 -15.98 6.30
C TYR A 143 -2.78 -14.48 6.45
N PHE A 144 -3.70 -14.06 7.31
CA PHE A 144 -3.95 -12.66 7.57
C PHE A 144 -3.01 -12.13 8.66
N ASP A 145 -2.14 -11.21 8.31
CA ASP A 145 -1.28 -10.51 9.25
C ASP A 145 -2.04 -9.33 9.87
N LYS A 146 -2.42 -9.50 11.15
CA LYS A 146 -3.20 -8.52 11.90
C LYS A 146 -2.45 -7.20 12.11
N SER A 147 -1.11 -7.22 12.14
CA SER A 147 -0.29 -6.03 12.44
C SER A 147 -0.38 -4.99 11.31
N ILE A 148 -0.30 -5.44 10.06
CA ILE A 148 -0.37 -4.60 8.85
C ILE A 148 -1.75 -4.61 8.19
N LYS A 149 -2.66 -5.46 8.69
CA LYS A 149 -4.01 -5.71 8.18
C LYS A 149 -3.99 -6.06 6.70
N MET A 150 -3.17 -7.03 6.33
CA MET A 150 -2.99 -7.50 4.94
C MET A 150 -2.67 -9.00 4.94
N TYR A 151 -3.00 -9.68 3.85
CA TYR A 151 -2.62 -11.08 3.66
C TYR A 151 -1.14 -11.23 3.32
N ARG A 152 -0.53 -12.30 3.81
CA ARG A 152 0.81 -12.79 3.47
C ARG A 152 0.71 -14.20 2.94
N ALA A 153 1.57 -14.55 2.00
CA ALA A 153 1.83 -15.94 1.62
C ALA A 153 2.63 -16.64 2.72
N ASN A 154 2.40 -17.94 2.94
CA ASN A 154 3.36 -18.77 3.65
C ASN A 154 4.62 -19.01 2.76
N PRO A 155 5.73 -19.54 3.31
CA PRO A 155 6.95 -19.77 2.54
C PRO A 155 6.74 -20.61 1.28
N LEU A 156 5.94 -21.69 1.36
CA LEU A 156 5.62 -22.55 0.21
C LEU A 156 5.01 -21.77 -0.95
N GLN A 157 4.06 -20.89 -0.65
CA GLN A 157 3.41 -20.07 -1.68
C GLN A 157 4.31 -18.95 -2.19
N ALA A 158 5.13 -18.34 -1.32
CA ALA A 158 6.08 -17.32 -1.74
C ALA A 158 7.14 -17.87 -2.70
N ILE A 159 7.66 -19.08 -2.46
CA ILE A 159 8.56 -19.80 -3.38
C ILE A 159 7.83 -20.15 -4.69
N ALA A 160 6.59 -20.63 -4.61
CA ALA A 160 5.79 -20.94 -5.80
C ALA A 160 5.46 -19.70 -6.64
N ASP A 161 5.37 -18.53 -6.02
CA ASP A 161 5.20 -17.26 -6.70
C ASP A 161 6.52 -16.77 -7.31
N LEU A 162 7.66 -16.88 -6.61
CA LEU A 162 8.99 -16.57 -7.19
C LEU A 162 9.21 -17.34 -8.50
N LYS A 163 8.97 -18.66 -8.46
CA LYS A 163 9.10 -19.55 -9.62
C LYS A 163 8.15 -19.14 -10.75
N ALA A 164 6.88 -18.87 -10.42
CA ALA A 164 5.89 -18.47 -11.42
C ALA A 164 6.17 -17.10 -12.05
N CYS A 165 6.87 -16.22 -11.32
CA CYS A 165 7.30 -14.92 -11.79
C CYS A 165 8.70 -14.92 -12.43
N ASN A 166 9.31 -16.10 -12.63
CA ASN A 166 10.68 -16.26 -13.15
C ASN A 166 11.72 -15.41 -12.41
N ARG A 167 11.61 -15.33 -11.07
CA ARG A 167 12.56 -14.63 -10.21
C ARG A 167 13.76 -15.49 -9.87
N ASN A 168 14.82 -14.87 -9.37
CA ASN A 168 16.01 -15.57 -8.90
C ASN A 168 15.66 -16.47 -7.70
N VAL A 169 15.84 -17.78 -7.84
CA VAL A 169 15.61 -18.77 -6.76
C VAL A 169 16.90 -19.19 -6.06
N HIS A 170 18.07 -18.80 -6.56
CA HIS A 170 19.36 -19.17 -5.97
C HIS A 170 19.67 -18.43 -4.66
N MET A 171 18.85 -17.44 -4.30
CA MET A 171 18.92 -16.72 -3.03
C MET A 171 18.25 -17.46 -1.87
N LEU A 172 17.49 -18.53 -2.15
CA LEU A 172 16.82 -19.33 -1.13
C LEU A 172 17.84 -20.07 -0.27
N GLU A 173 17.66 -19.97 1.04
CA GLU A 173 18.40 -20.76 2.02
C GLU A 173 17.75 -22.14 2.17
N ASN A 174 18.59 -23.16 2.32
CA ASN A 174 18.16 -24.57 2.41
C ASN A 174 17.70 -24.94 3.82
#